data_AF-A0A528J5P6-F1
#
_entry.id   AF-A0A528J5P6-F1
#
_cell.length_a   1.000
_cell.length_b   1.000
_cell.length_c   1.000
_cell.angle_alpha   90.00
_cell.angle_beta   90.00
_cell.angle_gamma   90.00
#
_symmetry.space_group_name_H-M   'P 1'
#
loop_
_entity.id
_entity.type
_entity.pdbx_description
1 polymer ?
#
loop_
_entity_poly.entity_id
_entity_poly.type
_entity_poly.pdbx_seq_one_letter_code
_entity_poly.pdbx_strand_id
1 'polypeptide(L)'
;MADDEITKKDIYREQYAHVRSMNDILYKVAPLFSVAIGGLWYFAASQMRVDKAIATGVFAFAALLAVCCVNVMERFGTAFNAYLDNLNKLDGDYRVTIKPSRRPSTVKTIQFLLIVAAVISIIGAGYVFFASPAARPAPTPRQTQSAP
;
A
#
# COMPACT_ATOMS: atom_id res chain seq x y z
N MET A 1 11.52 40.60 22.26
CA MET A 1 10.25 39.87 22.53
C MET A 1 9.47 39.60 21.25
N ALA A 2 9.46 40.49 20.25
CA ALA A 2 8.82 40.23 18.95
C ALA A 2 9.47 39.11 18.12
N ASP A 3 10.82 39.00 18.10
CA ASP A 3 11.52 37.96 17.31
C ASP A 3 11.23 36.53 17.78
N ASP A 4 11.04 36.32 19.09
CA ASP A 4 10.75 34.99 19.67
C ASP A 4 9.31 34.54 19.33
N GLU A 5 8.38 35.50 19.23
CA GLU A 5 6.98 35.26 18.88
C GLU A 5 6.81 34.98 17.38
N ILE A 6 7.54 35.71 16.52
CA ILE A 6 7.58 35.47 15.06
C ILE A 6 8.15 34.07 14.79
N THR A 7 9.25 33.71 15.46
CA THR A 7 9.89 32.40 15.31
C THR A 7 8.96 31.24 15.71
N LYS A 8 8.23 31.36 16.83
CA LYS A 8 7.27 30.33 17.26
C LYS A 8 6.10 30.18 16.29
N LYS A 9 5.58 31.30 15.77
CA LYS A 9 4.50 31.30 14.79
C LYS A 9 4.91 30.63 13.48
N ASP A 10 6.16 30.83 13.05
CA ASP A 10 6.70 30.20 11.85
C ASP A 10 6.91 28.69 12.05
N ILE A 11 7.48 28.27 13.19
CA ILE A 11 7.60 26.84 13.56
C ILE A 11 6.22 26.17 13.59
N TYR A 12 5.22 26.83 14.17
CA TYR A 12 3.85 26.32 14.23
C TYR A 12 3.24 26.16 12.83
N ARG A 13 3.42 27.16 11.97
CA ARG A 13 2.93 27.14 10.58
C ARG A 13 3.59 26.03 9.77
N GLU A 14 4.90 25.83 9.93
CA GLU A 14 5.64 24.74 9.28
C GLU A 14 5.13 23.37 9.75
N GLN A 15 4.99 23.15 11.06
CA GLN A 15 4.48 21.87 11.57
C GLN A 15 3.06 21.57 11.10
N TYR A 16 2.17 22.57 11.02
CA TYR A 16 0.83 22.41 10.44
C TYR A 16 0.88 22.09 8.94
N ALA A 17 1.79 22.72 8.19
CA ALA A 17 2.00 22.41 6.78
C ALA A 17 2.49 20.96 6.58
N HIS A 18 3.39 20.50 7.43
CA HIS A 18 3.87 19.11 7.44
C HIS A 18 2.75 18.12 7.73
N VAL A 19 1.94 18.34 8.78
CA VAL A 19 0.80 17.46 9.11
C VAL A 19 -0.23 17.43 7.97
N ARG A 20 -0.54 18.58 7.37
CA ARG A 20 -1.47 18.66 6.23
C ARG A 20 -0.94 17.89 5.02
N SER A 21 0.33 18.08 4.69
CA SER A 21 1.01 17.37 3.59
C SER A 21 0.99 15.86 3.82
N MET A 22 1.32 15.42 5.04
CA MET A 22 1.24 14.01 5.42
C MET A 22 -0.19 13.47 5.27
N ASN A 23 -1.20 14.19 5.75
CA ASN A 23 -2.59 13.75 5.60
C ASN A 23 -2.99 13.56 4.12
N ASP A 24 -2.60 14.48 3.24
CA ASP A 24 -2.84 14.35 1.78
C ASP A 24 -2.11 13.15 1.17
N ILE A 25 -0.84 12.91 1.57
CA ILE A 25 -0.08 11.73 1.16
C ILE A 25 -0.81 10.44 1.59
N LEU A 26 -1.31 10.38 2.82
CA LEU A 26 -2.00 9.20 3.35
C LEU A 26 -3.19 8.78 2.47
N TYR A 27 -3.97 9.74 1.96
CA TYR A 27 -5.09 9.47 1.06
C TYR A 27 -4.65 9.03 -0.34
N LYS A 28 -3.49 9.47 -0.81
CA LYS A 28 -2.94 9.07 -2.12
C LYS A 28 -2.27 7.69 -2.09
N VAL A 29 -1.78 7.26 -0.92
CA VAL A 29 -1.07 5.99 -0.82
C VAL A 29 -2.00 4.78 -0.98
N ALA A 30 -3.22 4.84 -0.44
CA ALA A 30 -4.18 3.75 -0.58
C ALA A 30 -4.47 3.34 -2.04
N PRO A 31 -4.81 4.25 -2.96
CA PRO A 31 -4.98 3.90 -4.37
C PRO A 31 -3.67 3.47 -5.04
N LEU A 32 -2.52 4.08 -4.69
CA LEU A 32 -1.22 3.67 -5.24
C LEU A 32 -0.88 2.20 -4.95
N PHE A 33 -1.05 1.77 -3.69
CA PHE A 33 -0.83 0.37 -3.32
C PHE A 33 -1.83 -0.57 -3.99
N SER A 34 -3.08 -0.14 -4.11
CA SER A 34 -4.14 -0.94 -4.75
C SER A 34 -3.82 -1.21 -6.23
N VAL A 35 -3.36 -0.18 -6.95
CA VAL A 35 -2.97 -0.31 -8.37
C VAL A 35 -1.70 -1.13 -8.52
N ALA A 36 -0.68 -0.89 -7.68
CA ALA A 36 0.58 -1.63 -7.77
C ALA A 36 0.41 -3.13 -7.49
N ILE A 37 -0.25 -3.48 -6.38
CA ILE A 37 -0.49 -4.89 -6.01
C ILE A 37 -1.47 -5.54 -6.99
N GLY A 38 -2.55 -4.84 -7.36
CA GLY A 38 -3.53 -5.34 -8.32
C GLY A 38 -2.90 -5.61 -9.70
N GLY A 39 -2.00 -4.75 -10.16
CA GLY A 39 -1.25 -4.94 -11.39
C GLY A 39 -0.33 -6.16 -11.35
N LEU A 40 0.35 -6.39 -10.23
CA LEU A 40 1.17 -7.60 -10.02
C LEU A 40 0.32 -8.87 -10.02
N TRP A 41 -0.84 -8.86 -9.37
CA TRP A 41 -1.76 -10.00 -9.38
C TRP A 41 -2.30 -10.29 -10.79
N TYR A 42 -2.70 -9.26 -11.52
CA TYR A 42 -3.17 -9.42 -12.89
C TYR A 42 -2.08 -10.00 -13.80
N PHE A 43 -0.86 -9.46 -13.69
CA PHE A 43 0.29 -9.97 -14.44
C PHE A 43 0.58 -11.44 -14.07
N ALA A 44 0.66 -11.77 -12.78
CA ALA A 44 0.89 -13.14 -12.33
C ALA A 44 -0.19 -14.10 -12.86
N ALA A 45 -1.46 -13.73 -12.76
CA ALA A 45 -2.59 -14.51 -13.25
C ALA A 45 -2.52 -14.76 -14.77
N SER A 46 -2.14 -13.75 -15.55
CA SER A 46 -1.97 -13.90 -17.00
C SER A 46 -0.81 -14.83 -17.39
N GLN A 47 0.26 -14.85 -16.59
CA GLN A 47 1.44 -15.69 -16.86
C GLN A 47 1.31 -17.13 -16.35
N MET A 48 0.32 -17.44 -15.50
CA MET A 48 0.11 -18.80 -14.95
C MET A 48 0.05 -19.90 -16.02
N ARG A 49 -0.42 -19.59 -17.23
CA ARG A 49 -0.56 -20.55 -18.34
C ARG A 49 0.70 -20.67 -19.21
N VAL A 50 1.57 -19.66 -19.18
CA VAL A 50 2.77 -19.58 -20.01
C VAL A 50 3.98 -20.09 -19.24
N ASP A 51 4.24 -19.49 -18.07
CA ASP A 51 5.39 -19.82 -17.23
C ASP A 51 5.03 -19.69 -15.74
N LYS A 52 5.00 -20.85 -15.09
CA LYS A 52 4.69 -20.97 -13.65
C LYS A 52 5.78 -20.41 -12.76
N ALA A 53 7.04 -20.50 -13.17
CA ALA A 53 8.14 -19.98 -12.38
C ALA A 53 8.05 -18.45 -12.29
N ILE A 54 7.75 -17.80 -13.43
CA ILE A 54 7.53 -16.35 -13.48
C ILE A 54 6.30 -15.96 -12.64
N ALA A 55 5.16 -16.65 -12.82
CA ALA A 55 3.96 -16.34 -12.05
C ALA A 55 4.16 -16.52 -10.53
N THR A 56 4.86 -17.59 -10.11
CA THR A 56 5.22 -17.81 -8.69
C THR A 56 6.13 -16.70 -8.17
N GLY A 57 7.14 -16.31 -8.95
CA GLY A 57 8.06 -15.23 -8.60
C GLY A 57 7.36 -13.89 -8.44
N VAL A 58 6.39 -13.58 -9.31
CA VAL A 58 5.60 -12.33 -9.22
C VAL A 58 4.70 -12.33 -7.98
N PHE A 59 4.05 -13.44 -7.64
CA PHE A 59 3.26 -13.53 -6.41
C PHE A 59 4.13 -13.42 -5.15
N ALA A 60 5.30 -14.07 -5.14
CA ALA A 60 6.26 -13.93 -4.05
C ALA A 60 6.75 -12.47 -3.91
N PHE A 61 7.05 -11.81 -5.03
CA PHE A 61 7.44 -10.40 -5.05
C PHE A 61 6.31 -9.49 -4.55
N ALA A 62 5.05 -9.75 -4.95
CA ALA A 62 3.90 -9.00 -4.44
C ALA A 62 3.74 -9.13 -2.92
N ALA A 63 4.00 -10.30 -2.34
CA ALA A 63 4.00 -10.50 -0.90
C ALA A 63 5.10 -9.69 -0.20
N LEU A 64 6.33 -9.72 -0.74
CA LEU A 64 7.45 -8.94 -0.20
C LEU A 64 7.19 -7.43 -0.29
N LEU A 65 6.64 -6.97 -1.42
CA LEU A 65 6.27 -5.57 -1.62
C LEU A 65 5.22 -5.14 -0.57
N ALA A 66 4.19 -5.95 -0.36
CA ALA A 66 3.14 -5.66 0.61
C ALA A 66 3.70 -5.54 2.04
N VAL A 67 4.62 -6.44 2.45
CA VAL A 67 5.31 -6.34 3.75
C VAL A 67 6.17 -5.07 3.85
N CYS A 68 6.90 -4.72 2.79
CA CYS A 68 7.67 -3.47 2.73
C CYS A 68 6.75 -2.24 2.92
N CYS A 69 5.60 -2.22 2.26
CA CYS A 69 4.60 -1.16 2.41
C CYS A 69 4.04 -1.05 3.83
N VAL A 70 3.87 -2.17 4.55
CA VAL A 70 3.46 -2.17 5.97
C VAL A 70 4.49 -1.43 6.83
N ASN A 71 5.78 -1.73 6.64
CA ASN A 71 6.87 -1.09 7.38
C ASN A 71 6.94 0.42 7.09
N VAL A 72 6.75 0.82 5.82
CA VAL A 72 6.68 2.24 5.45
C VAL A 72 5.51 2.92 6.16
N MET A 73 4.34 2.28 6.21
CA MET A 73 3.16 2.82 6.91
C MET A 73 3.33 2.93 8.41
N GLU A 74 4.08 2.01 9.02
CA GLU A 74 4.38 2.09 10.46
C GLU A 74 5.28 3.29 10.79
N ARG A 75 6.34 3.50 9.99
CA ARG A 75 7.19 4.69 10.12
C ARG A 75 6.41 5.97 9.87
N PHE A 76 5.53 5.95 8.87
CA PHE A 76 4.66 7.10 8.55
C PHE A 76 3.71 7.43 9.71
N GLY A 77 3.04 6.45 10.30
CA GLY A 77 2.16 6.64 11.45
C GLY A 77 2.90 7.14 12.68
N THR A 78 4.11 6.63 12.94
CA THR A 78 4.96 7.09 14.05
C THR A 78 5.37 8.54 13.88
N ALA A 79 5.81 8.93 12.67
CA ALA A 79 6.16 10.31 12.36
C ALA A 79 4.94 11.24 12.51
N PHE A 80 3.77 10.81 12.02
CA PHE A 80 2.54 11.60 12.10
C PHE A 80 2.13 11.87 13.56
N ASN A 81 2.19 10.84 14.40
CA ASN A 81 1.92 10.98 15.84
C ASN A 81 2.94 11.90 16.53
N ALA A 82 4.23 11.80 16.18
CA ALA A 82 5.26 12.67 16.73
C ALA A 82 5.03 14.16 16.37
N TYR A 83 4.62 14.45 15.12
CA TYR A 83 4.25 15.82 14.72
C TYR A 83 3.00 16.32 15.46
N LEU A 84 1.98 15.48 15.63
CA LEU A 84 0.80 15.84 16.41
C LEU A 84 1.12 16.08 17.88
N ASP A 85 2.00 15.29 18.49
CA ASP A 85 2.42 15.48 19.88
C ASP A 85 3.23 16.76 20.06
N ASN A 86 4.06 17.14 19.09
CA ASN A 86 4.78 18.41 19.10
C ASN A 86 3.84 19.61 18.93
N LEU A 87 2.87 19.54 18.00
CA LEU A 87 1.83 20.56 17.87
C LEU A 87 1.00 20.69 19.14
N ASN A 88 0.60 19.57 19.74
CA ASN A 88 -0.15 19.55 20.99
C ASN A 88 0.61 20.20 22.17
N LYS A 89 1.94 20.11 22.19
CA LYS A 89 2.78 20.78 23.20
C LYS A 89 2.87 22.29 22.96
N LEU A 90 2.84 22.72 21.70
CA LEU A 90 2.87 24.13 21.30
C LEU A 90 1.50 24.81 21.46
N ASP A 91 0.41 24.09 21.25
CA ASP A 91 -0.96 24.61 21.34
C ASP A 91 -1.44 24.89 22.77
N GLY A 92 -0.81 24.31 23.80
CA GLY A 92 -1.19 24.53 25.21
C GLY A 92 -2.69 24.29 25.45
N ASP A 93 -3.42 25.36 25.76
CA ASP A 93 -4.87 25.35 26.02
C ASP A 93 -5.74 25.18 24.75
N TYR A 94 -5.19 25.43 23.56
CA TYR A 94 -5.88 25.24 22.27
C TYR A 94 -5.67 23.84 21.68
N ARG A 95 -5.07 22.93 22.46
CA ARG A 95 -4.75 21.58 22.04
C ARG A 95 -5.97 20.93 21.42
N VAL A 96 -5.87 20.60 20.14
CA VAL A 96 -6.86 19.75 19.47
C VAL A 96 -6.64 18.33 19.96
N THR A 97 -7.14 18.01 21.16
CA THR A 97 -7.27 16.63 21.61
C THR A 97 -8.14 15.92 20.58
N ILE A 98 -7.52 15.11 19.74
CA ILE A 98 -8.22 14.16 18.89
C ILE A 98 -8.98 13.26 19.88
N LYS A 99 -10.28 13.55 20.04
CA LYS A 99 -11.18 12.80 20.91
C LYS A 99 -10.92 11.32 20.62
N PRO A 100 -10.62 10.48 21.62
CA PRO A 100 -10.22 9.09 21.39
C PRO A 100 -11.30 8.41 20.56
N SER A 101 -11.04 8.31 19.26
CA SER A 101 -11.96 7.72 18.32
C SER A 101 -11.75 6.22 18.44
N ARG A 102 -12.81 5.50 18.77
CA ARG A 102 -12.83 4.03 18.72
C ARG A 102 -12.60 3.49 17.30
N ARG A 103 -12.53 4.35 16.27
CA ARG A 103 -12.29 3.91 14.89
C ARG A 103 -10.80 3.60 14.70
N PRO A 104 -10.47 2.49 14.02
CA PRO A 104 -9.08 2.17 13.70
C PRO A 104 -8.45 3.32 12.92
N SER A 105 -7.22 3.70 13.28
CA SER A 105 -6.44 4.69 12.53
C SER A 105 -6.37 4.26 11.05
N THR A 106 -6.56 5.20 10.13
CA THR A 106 -6.46 4.96 8.68
C THR A 106 -5.18 4.23 8.31
N VAL A 107 -4.07 4.53 9.01
CA VAL A 107 -2.78 3.84 8.87
C VAL A 107 -2.91 2.35 9.21
N LYS A 108 -3.56 1.99 10.32
CA LYS A 108 -3.77 0.60 10.72
C LYS A 108 -4.69 -0.15 9.76
N THR A 109 -5.71 0.52 9.22
CA THR A 109 -6.59 -0.06 8.20
C THR A 109 -5.82 -0.40 6.93
N ILE A 110 -4.95 0.51 6.46
CA ILE A 110 -4.09 0.28 5.29
C ILE A 110 -3.09 -0.86 5.58
N GLN A 111 -2.47 -0.87 6.75
CA GLN A 111 -1.56 -1.97 7.15
C GLN A 111 -2.29 -3.32 7.15
N PHE A 112 -3.49 -3.39 7.69
CA PHE A 112 -4.28 -4.62 7.68
C PHE A 112 -4.56 -5.10 6.25
N LEU A 113 -4.98 -4.19 5.36
CA LEU A 113 -5.21 -4.51 3.95
C LEU A 113 -3.94 -5.03 3.25
N LEU A 114 -2.79 -4.42 3.54
CA LEU A 114 -1.50 -4.88 2.99
C LEU A 114 -1.10 -6.25 3.53
N ILE A 115 -1.37 -6.54 4.81
CA ILE A 115 -1.14 -7.88 5.38
C ILE A 115 -2.04 -8.91 4.69
N VAL A 116 -3.33 -8.60 4.50
CA VAL A 116 -4.25 -9.46 3.76
C VAL A 116 -3.76 -9.69 2.33
N ALA A 117 -3.29 -8.65 1.65
CA ALA A 117 -2.72 -8.76 0.32
C ALA A 117 -1.45 -9.63 0.29
N ALA A 118 -0.59 -9.55 1.31
CA ALA A 118 0.58 -10.40 1.46
C ALA A 118 0.19 -11.88 1.62
N VAL A 119 -0.81 -12.16 2.47
CA VAL A 119 -1.33 -13.52 2.67
C VAL A 119 -1.92 -14.09 1.38
N ILE A 120 -2.75 -13.32 0.67
CA ILE A 120 -3.32 -13.73 -0.62
C ILE A 120 -2.22 -14.01 -1.63
N SER A 121 -1.16 -13.18 -1.65
CA SER A 121 -0.03 -13.36 -2.57
C SER A 121 0.77 -14.63 -2.25
N ILE A 122 0.97 -14.96 -0.97
CA ILE A 122 1.61 -16.23 -0.56
C ILE A 122 0.76 -17.43 -0.97
N ILE A 123 -0.57 -17.36 -0.76
CA ILE A 123 -1.50 -18.40 -1.20
C ILE A 123 -1.45 -18.56 -2.71
N GLY A 124 -1.43 -17.45 -3.46
CA GLY A 124 -1.29 -17.44 -4.93
C GLY A 124 0.01 -18.10 -5.40
N ALA A 125 1.14 -17.77 -4.76
CA ALA A 125 2.43 -18.41 -5.06
C ALA A 125 2.38 -19.93 -4.81
N GLY A 126 1.82 -20.35 -3.68
CA GLY A 126 1.63 -21.76 -3.37
C GLY A 126 0.73 -22.47 -4.38
N TYR A 127 -0.40 -21.85 -4.74
CA TYR A 127 -1.32 -22.40 -5.74
C TYR A 127 -0.64 -22.59 -7.10
N VAL A 128 0.11 -21.60 -7.60
CA VAL A 128 0.85 -21.73 -8.88
C VAL A 128 1.89 -22.85 -8.81
N PHE A 129 2.59 -22.94 -7.68
CA PHE A 129 3.65 -23.91 -7.48
C PHE A 129 3.12 -25.35 -7.44
N PHE A 130 2.00 -25.59 -6.75
CA PHE A 130 1.39 -26.91 -6.61
C PHE A 130 0.43 -27.29 -7.75
N ALA A 131 -0.12 -26.32 -8.47
CA ALA A 131 -0.99 -26.62 -9.60
C ALA A 131 -0.21 -27.41 -10.66
N SER A 132 -0.69 -28.58 -11.05
CA SER A 132 -0.17 -29.33 -12.21
C SER A 132 -0.34 -28.52 -13.50
N PRO A 133 0.46 -28.73 -14.57
CA PRO A 133 0.28 -28.01 -15.82
C PRO A 133 -1.14 -28.30 -16.32
N ALA A 134 -2.00 -27.28 -16.35
CA ALA A 134 -3.25 -27.40 -17.10
C ALA A 134 -2.84 -27.77 -18.52
N ALA A 135 -3.38 -28.89 -19.01
CA ALA A 135 -3.08 -29.42 -20.33
C ALA A 135 -3.07 -28.29 -21.36
N ARG A 136 -2.03 -28.24 -22.21
CA ARG A 136 -1.94 -27.26 -23.30
C ARG A 136 -3.29 -27.22 -24.02
N PRO A 137 -3.82 -26.03 -24.37
CA PRO A 137 -4.99 -25.97 -25.24
C PRO A 137 -4.64 -26.76 -26.50
N ALA A 138 -5.51 -27.70 -26.89
CA ALA A 138 -5.33 -28.45 -28.11
C ALA A 138 -5.12 -27.46 -29.28
N PRO A 139 -4.15 -27.71 -30.18
CA PRO A 139 -3.95 -26.83 -31.33
C PRO A 139 -5.26 -26.71 -32.10
N THR A 140 -5.72 -25.48 -32.28
CA THR A 140 -6.90 -25.14 -33.08
C THR A 140 -6.77 -25.83 -34.44
N PRO A 141 -7.74 -26.63 -34.91
CA PRO A 141 -7.69 -27.18 -36.26
C PRO A 141 -7.53 -26.01 -37.23
N ARG A 142 -6.45 -26.02 -38.04
CA ARG A 142 -6.32 -25.08 -39.16
C ARG A 142 -7.60 -25.22 -39.97
N GLN A 143 -8.42 -24.17 -40.03
CA GLN A 143 -9.46 -24.10 -41.04
C GLN A 143 -8.75 -24.09 -42.38
N THR A 144 -8.83 -25.20 -43.09
CA THR A 144 -8.43 -25.31 -44.49
C THR A 144 -9.31 -24.34 -45.25
N GLN A 145 -8.75 -23.18 -45.56
CA GLN A 145 -9.38 -22.19 -46.42
C GLN A 145 -9.49 -22.82 -47.81
N SER A 146 -10.64 -23.42 -48.10
CA SER A 146 -11.02 -23.82 -49.45
C SER A 146 -11.26 -22.53 -50.25
N ALA A 147 -10.27 -22.14 -51.05
CA ALA A 147 -10.43 -21.09 -52.04
C ALA A 147 -11.33 -21.59 -53.19
N PRO A 148 -12.25 -20.76 -53.71
CA PRO A 148 -12.87 -20.98 -55.02
C PRO A 148 -11.91 -20.64 -56.18
#